data_AF-A0A2V1CJ86-F1
#
_entry.id   AF-A0A2V1CJ86-F1
#
_cell.length_a   1.000
_cell.length_b   1.000
_cell.length_c   1.000
_cell.angle_alpha   90.00
_cell.angle_beta   90.00
_cell.angle_gamma   90.00
#
_symmetry.space_group_name_H-M   'P 1'
#
loop_
_entity.id
_entity.type
_entity.pdbx_description
1 polymer ?
#
loop_
_entity_poly.entity_id
_entity_poly.type
_entity_poly.pdbx_seq_one_letter_code
_entity_poly.pdbx_strand_id
1 'polypeptide(L)'
;MLTFTQWFFKQAIYPLPLFAQEPVFPQQGIPDEQTLLVDLWICATDLQIPKLQNLALNELDRVRNVNAEMSLTALSHTYNRTKEGSILRQYLVWQYANRLSEAVVMEPRAKAYYPHEFLQEWVMMLTQMWKSLSGRNDVKVDLNLEDFMVREKEVAWPFEEVKMD
;
A
#
# COMPACT_ATOMS: atom_id res chain seq x y z
N MET A 1 3.31 -12.02 -9.71
CA MET A 1 3.21 -13.44 -9.28
C MET A 1 4.54 -13.99 -8.75
N LEU A 2 5.66 -13.79 -9.46
CA LEU A 2 7.01 -14.20 -9.01
C LEU A 2 7.37 -13.75 -7.58
N THR A 3 7.07 -12.49 -7.21
CA THR A 3 7.32 -11.96 -5.86
C THR A 3 6.58 -12.73 -4.77
N PHE A 4 5.32 -13.10 -5.01
CA PHE A 4 4.54 -13.91 -4.07
C PHE A 4 5.12 -15.32 -3.92
N THR A 5 5.44 -15.99 -5.03
CA THR A 5 6.03 -17.33 -5.01
C THR A 5 7.34 -17.34 -4.23
N GLN A 6 8.20 -16.33 -4.45
CA GLN A 6 9.45 -16.21 -3.72
C GLN A 6 9.22 -16.00 -2.21
N TRP A 7 8.28 -15.12 -1.83
CA TRP A 7 7.91 -14.95 -0.43
C TRP A 7 7.39 -16.25 0.17
N PHE A 8 6.51 -16.97 -0.55
CA PHE A 8 5.89 -18.19 -0.04
C PHE A 8 6.95 -19.23 0.37
N PHE A 9 7.98 -19.44 -0.46
CA PHE A 9 9.05 -20.40 -0.16
C PHE A 9 10.11 -19.88 0.82
N LYS A 10 10.45 -18.58 0.78
CA LYS A 10 11.56 -18.03 1.58
C LYS A 10 11.11 -17.34 2.87
N GLN A 11 9.81 -17.08 3.00
CA GLN A 11 9.23 -16.24 4.05
C GLN A 11 9.92 -14.86 4.14
N ALA A 12 10.44 -14.36 3.00
CA ALA A 12 11.19 -13.12 2.90
C ALA A 12 10.84 -12.40 1.58
N ILE A 13 10.71 -11.07 1.64
CA ILE A 13 10.46 -10.23 0.45
C ILE A 13 11.75 -10.05 -0.36
N TYR A 14 12.89 -9.96 0.32
CA TYR A 14 14.19 -9.73 -0.34
C TYR A 14 15.05 -10.99 -0.44
N PRO A 15 15.96 -11.04 -1.43
CA PRO A 15 16.12 -10.04 -2.52
C PRO A 15 14.91 -10.05 -3.46
N LEU A 16 14.56 -8.89 -4.05
CA LEU A 16 13.52 -8.84 -5.07
C LEU A 16 13.89 -9.79 -6.23
N PRO A 17 12.90 -10.40 -6.91
CA PRO A 17 13.17 -11.27 -8.04
C PRO A 17 14.01 -10.55 -9.09
N LEU A 18 15.07 -11.18 -9.59
CA LEU A 18 15.82 -10.65 -10.72
C LEU A 18 14.98 -10.87 -12.00
N PHE A 19 14.28 -9.82 -12.44
CA PHE A 19 13.48 -9.86 -13.69
C PHE A 19 14.34 -9.93 -14.97
N ALA A 20 15.67 -9.82 -14.84
CA ALA A 20 16.60 -9.76 -15.98
C ALA A 20 16.81 -11.09 -16.71
N GLN A 21 16.30 -12.23 -16.22
CA GLN A 21 16.66 -13.55 -16.75
C GLN A 21 15.49 -14.35 -17.34
N GLU A 22 14.25 -13.85 -17.30
CA GLU A 22 13.13 -14.58 -17.91
C GLU A 22 12.79 -14.06 -19.31
N PRO A 23 12.92 -14.89 -20.37
CA PRO A 23 12.64 -14.49 -21.75
C PRO A 23 11.14 -14.30 -22.06
N VAL A 24 10.26 -14.36 -21.06
CA VAL A 24 8.81 -14.54 -21.22
C VAL A 24 8.05 -13.22 -21.34
N PHE A 25 8.62 -12.09 -20.91
CA PHE A 25 7.95 -10.77 -20.98
C PHE A 25 8.77 -9.70 -21.72
N PRO A 26 9.09 -9.89 -23.02
CA PRO A 26 9.97 -8.97 -23.75
C PRO A 26 9.37 -7.59 -24.07
N GLN A 27 8.19 -7.21 -23.56
CA GLN A 27 7.53 -5.95 -23.91
C GLN A 27 7.00 -5.13 -22.71
N GLN A 28 7.00 -5.68 -21.50
CA GLN A 28 6.60 -4.94 -20.30
C GLN A 28 7.86 -4.69 -19.49
N GLY A 29 8.28 -3.42 -19.41
CA GLY A 29 9.45 -3.03 -18.63
C GLY A 29 9.38 -3.58 -17.21
N ILE A 30 10.55 -3.80 -16.60
CA ILE A 30 10.66 -4.31 -15.23
C ILE A 30 9.81 -3.39 -14.32
N PRO A 31 8.80 -3.92 -13.61
CA PRO A 31 8.00 -3.10 -12.71
C PRO A 31 8.88 -2.48 -11.64
N ASP A 32 8.64 -1.22 -11.28
CA ASP A 32 9.37 -0.59 -10.19
C ASP A 32 9.03 -1.28 -8.85
N GLU A 33 9.96 -1.16 -7.89
CA GLU A 33 9.85 -1.80 -6.58
C GLU A 33 8.54 -1.49 -5.86
N GLN A 34 8.04 -0.25 -5.95
CA GLN A 34 6.77 0.13 -5.31
C GLN A 34 5.57 -0.57 -5.97
N THR A 35 5.56 -0.67 -7.31
CA THR A 35 4.53 -1.43 -8.03
C THR A 35 4.55 -2.91 -7.63
N LEU A 36 5.72 -3.52 -7.46
CA LEU A 36 5.84 -4.91 -7.01
C LEU A 36 5.32 -5.13 -5.58
N LEU A 37 5.56 -4.18 -4.69
CA LEU A 37 5.06 -4.23 -3.30
C LEU A 37 3.54 -4.05 -3.25
N VAL A 38 2.98 -3.16 -4.08
CA VAL A 38 1.53 -3.02 -4.26
C VAL A 38 0.91 -4.32 -4.79
N ASP A 39 1.50 -4.92 -5.82
CA ASP A 39 1.08 -6.22 -6.36
C ASP A 39 1.09 -7.31 -5.28
N LEU A 40 2.15 -7.36 -4.47
CA LEU A 40 2.27 -8.32 -3.37
C LEU A 40 1.17 -8.10 -2.31
N TRP A 41 0.88 -6.84 -1.96
CA TRP A 41 -0.18 -6.48 -1.03
C TRP A 41 -1.57 -6.88 -1.56
N ILE A 42 -1.86 -6.62 -2.83
CA ILE A 42 -3.12 -7.01 -3.48
C ILE A 42 -3.25 -8.53 -3.48
N CYS A 43 -2.21 -9.25 -3.88
CA CYS A 43 -2.19 -10.71 -3.87
C CYS A 43 -2.43 -11.28 -2.46
N ALA A 44 -1.79 -10.69 -1.45
CA ALA A 44 -2.00 -11.06 -0.05
C ALA A 44 -3.43 -10.78 0.43
N THR A 45 -4.07 -9.72 -0.09
CA THR A 45 -5.48 -9.39 0.17
C THR A 45 -6.40 -10.46 -0.41
N ASP A 46 -6.19 -10.82 -1.66
CA ASP A 46 -7.00 -11.83 -2.36
C ASP A 46 -6.88 -13.21 -1.70
N LEU A 47 -5.68 -13.54 -1.18
CA LEU A 47 -5.39 -14.79 -0.48
C LEU A 47 -5.68 -14.74 1.02
N GLN A 48 -6.11 -13.59 1.55
CA GLN A 48 -6.38 -13.39 2.97
C GLN A 48 -5.18 -13.75 3.87
N ILE A 49 -4.01 -13.21 3.55
CA ILE A 49 -2.77 -13.38 4.31
C ILE A 49 -2.37 -12.04 4.97
N PRO A 50 -2.97 -11.65 6.12
CA PRO A 50 -2.69 -10.38 6.80
C PRO A 50 -1.22 -10.11 7.05
N LYS A 51 -0.47 -11.13 7.49
CA LYS A 51 0.98 -11.01 7.72
C LYS A 51 1.73 -10.52 6.49
N LEU A 52 1.37 -11.01 5.30
CA LEU A 52 2.00 -10.58 4.05
C LEU A 52 1.52 -9.19 3.62
N GLN A 53 0.26 -8.82 3.87
CA GLN A 53 -0.21 -7.45 3.68
C GLN A 53 0.61 -6.47 4.54
N ASN A 54 0.80 -6.79 5.82
CA ASN A 54 1.55 -5.95 6.75
C ASN A 54 3.03 -5.85 6.36
N LEU A 55 3.65 -6.97 5.96
CA LEU A 55 5.03 -6.96 5.47
C LEU A 55 5.18 -6.11 4.20
N ALA A 56 4.29 -6.26 3.23
CA ALA A 56 4.32 -5.47 2.00
C ALA A 56 4.12 -3.97 2.30
N LEU A 57 3.23 -3.63 3.23
CA LEU A 57 2.95 -2.24 3.62
C LEU A 57 4.14 -1.60 4.35
N ASN A 58 4.79 -2.33 5.26
CA ASN A 58 6.03 -1.88 5.94
C ASN A 58 7.15 -1.60 4.93
N GLU A 59 7.36 -2.49 3.97
CA GLU A 59 8.37 -2.30 2.94
C GLU A 59 8.02 -1.14 2.01
N LEU A 60 6.73 -0.94 1.72
CA LEU A 60 6.27 0.19 0.93
C LEU A 60 6.53 1.52 1.65
N ASP A 61 6.28 1.60 2.96
CA ASP A 61 6.64 2.76 3.77
C ASP A 61 8.16 3.00 3.79
N ARG A 62 8.96 1.94 3.96
CA ARG A 62 10.42 2.01 3.91
C ARG A 62 10.93 2.58 2.59
N VAL A 63 10.47 2.04 1.45
CA VAL A 63 10.87 2.49 0.11
C VAL A 63 10.43 3.93 -0.14
N ARG A 64 9.22 4.30 0.31
CA ARG A 64 8.74 5.67 0.24
C ARG A 64 9.62 6.63 1.05
N ASN A 65 10.05 6.25 2.25
CA ASN A 65 10.91 7.11 3.07
C ASN A 65 12.26 7.42 2.39
N VAL A 66 12.70 6.55 1.47
CA VAL A 66 13.88 6.79 0.61
C VAL A 66 13.53 7.66 -0.61
N ASN A 67 12.45 7.33 -1.32
CA ASN A 67 12.10 7.96 -2.61
C ASN A 67 11.26 9.23 -2.50
N ALA A 68 10.90 9.63 -1.27
CA ALA A 68 9.97 10.69 -0.94
C ALA A 68 8.51 10.37 -1.33
N GLU A 69 8.25 9.91 -2.55
CA GLU A 69 6.89 9.75 -3.08
C GLU A 69 6.65 8.36 -3.67
N MET A 70 5.37 8.02 -3.84
CA MET A 70 4.98 6.83 -4.59
C MET A 70 5.05 7.13 -6.09
N SER A 71 5.52 6.16 -6.87
CA SER A 71 5.54 6.24 -8.32
C SER A 71 4.10 6.33 -8.86
N LEU A 72 3.90 7.15 -9.89
CA LEU A 72 2.60 7.29 -10.54
C LEU A 72 2.08 5.95 -11.07
N THR A 73 2.99 5.05 -11.48
CA THR A 73 2.68 3.69 -11.89
C THR A 73 2.07 2.89 -10.74
N ALA A 74 2.73 2.84 -9.59
CA ALA A 74 2.23 2.11 -8.41
C ALA A 74 0.91 2.69 -7.90
N LEU A 75 0.77 4.02 -7.92
CA LEU A 75 -0.45 4.70 -7.52
C LEU A 75 -1.62 4.35 -8.46
N SER A 76 -1.41 4.49 -9.77
CA SER A 76 -2.42 4.13 -10.78
C SER A 76 -2.79 2.65 -10.68
N HIS A 77 -1.80 1.79 -10.49
CA HIS A 77 -2.00 0.36 -10.30
C HIS A 77 -2.86 0.07 -9.06
N THR A 78 -2.58 0.74 -7.93
CA THR A 78 -3.37 0.61 -6.70
C THR A 78 -4.85 0.94 -6.96
N TYR A 79 -5.14 2.07 -7.60
CA TYR A 79 -6.52 2.49 -7.85
C TYR A 79 -7.23 1.62 -8.89
N ASN A 80 -6.51 1.05 -9.85
CA ASN A 80 -7.10 0.12 -10.82
C ASN A 80 -7.43 -1.26 -10.24
N ARG A 81 -6.78 -1.65 -9.13
CA ARG A 81 -6.81 -3.04 -8.61
C ARG A 81 -7.42 -3.19 -7.23
N THR A 82 -7.65 -2.10 -6.52
CA THR A 82 -8.28 -2.10 -5.20
C THR A 82 -9.66 -1.45 -5.25
N LYS A 83 -10.52 -1.81 -4.30
CA LYS A 83 -11.83 -1.18 -4.11
C LYS A 83 -11.75 0.13 -3.30
N GLU A 84 -12.79 0.95 -3.41
CA GLU A 84 -13.00 2.11 -2.53
C GLU A 84 -12.94 1.68 -1.06
N GLY A 85 -12.28 2.51 -0.24
CA GLY A 85 -12.09 2.23 1.18
C GLY A 85 -11.07 1.12 1.47
N SER A 86 -10.31 0.62 0.49
CA SER A 86 -9.21 -0.30 0.78
C SER A 86 -8.17 0.36 1.70
N ILE A 87 -7.63 -0.41 2.63
CA ILE A 87 -6.63 0.06 3.60
C ILE A 87 -5.40 0.63 2.88
N LEU A 88 -4.97 0.00 1.78
CA LEU A 88 -3.87 0.50 0.97
C LEU A 88 -4.15 1.90 0.38
N ARG A 89 -5.34 2.15 -0.17
CA ARG A 89 -5.72 3.49 -0.65
C ARG A 89 -5.72 4.52 0.48
N GLN A 90 -6.32 4.17 1.62
CA GLN A 90 -6.37 5.05 2.79
C GLN A 90 -4.97 5.44 3.26
N TYR A 91 -4.06 4.46 3.32
CA TYR A 91 -2.65 4.66 3.64
C TYR A 91 -1.99 5.63 2.66
N LEU A 92 -2.15 5.41 1.34
CA LEU A 92 -1.55 6.30 0.33
C LEU A 92 -2.10 7.72 0.42
N VAL A 93 -3.41 7.88 0.58
CA VAL A 93 -4.05 9.18 0.74
C VAL A 93 -3.53 9.90 1.98
N TRP A 94 -3.42 9.22 3.12
CA TRP A 94 -2.82 9.76 4.33
C TRP A 94 -1.36 10.17 4.10
N GLN A 95 -0.57 9.34 3.43
CA GLN A 95 0.83 9.66 3.13
C GLN A 95 0.98 10.95 2.31
N TYR A 96 0.15 11.13 1.28
CA TYR A 96 0.16 12.36 0.47
C TYR A 96 -0.37 13.57 1.24
N ALA A 97 -1.40 13.39 2.08
CA ALA A 97 -1.95 14.45 2.91
C ALA A 97 -0.91 15.03 3.89
N ASN A 98 -0.06 14.18 4.48
CA ASN A 98 1.01 14.64 5.38
C ASN A 98 2.18 15.34 4.69
N ARG A 99 2.28 15.22 3.35
CA ARG A 99 3.36 15.82 2.56
C ARG A 99 2.94 17.11 1.85
N LEU A 100 1.85 17.72 2.30
CA LEU A 100 1.31 18.99 1.81
C LEU A 100 2.44 19.99 1.55
N SER A 101 2.82 20.09 0.28
CA SER A 101 3.65 21.18 -0.22
C SER A 101 2.82 21.91 -1.27
N GLU A 102 2.90 23.24 -1.23
CA GLU A 102 2.21 24.11 -2.17
C GLU A 102 2.55 23.74 -3.63
N ALA A 103 3.79 23.29 -3.86
CA ALA A 103 4.26 22.82 -5.16
C ALA A 103 3.47 21.62 -5.70
N VAL A 104 3.17 20.61 -4.87
CA VAL A 104 2.45 19.41 -5.30
C VAL A 104 0.97 19.71 -5.52
N VAL A 105 0.37 20.59 -4.70
CA VAL A 105 -1.04 20.99 -4.85
C VAL A 105 -1.25 21.86 -6.09
N MET A 106 -0.30 22.74 -6.40
CA MET A 106 -0.39 23.68 -7.52
C MET A 106 0.12 23.10 -8.84
N GLU A 107 0.58 21.85 -8.88
CA GLU A 107 1.07 21.20 -10.10
C GLU A 107 -0.04 21.17 -11.17
N PRO A 108 0.05 21.99 -12.25
CA PRO A 108 -1.04 22.15 -13.21
C PRO A 108 -1.38 20.87 -13.96
N ARG A 109 -0.44 19.92 -14.00
CA ARG A 109 -0.61 18.62 -14.65
C ARG A 109 -1.06 17.50 -13.71
N ALA A 110 -1.34 17.80 -12.43
CA ALA A 110 -1.81 16.80 -11.47
C ALA A 110 -3.01 15.98 -12.01
N LYS A 111 -3.97 16.64 -12.66
CA LYS A 111 -5.15 15.98 -13.25
C LYS A 111 -4.82 14.99 -14.39
N ALA A 112 -3.67 15.15 -15.06
CA ALA A 112 -3.27 14.27 -16.14
C ALA A 112 -2.57 12.99 -15.65
N TYR A 113 -2.08 13.00 -14.40
CA TYR A 113 -1.22 11.94 -13.87
C TYR A 113 -1.84 11.18 -12.70
N TYR A 114 -2.67 11.84 -11.89
CA TYR A 114 -3.30 11.22 -10.74
C TYR A 114 -4.65 10.59 -11.08
N PRO A 115 -4.96 9.39 -10.56
CA PRO A 115 -6.31 8.83 -10.62
C PRO A 115 -7.34 9.81 -10.06
N HIS A 116 -8.51 9.88 -10.69
CA HIS A 116 -9.55 10.84 -10.28
C HIS A 116 -10.05 10.55 -8.86
N GLU A 117 -10.24 9.27 -8.55
CA GLU A 117 -10.67 8.79 -7.24
C GLU A 117 -9.63 9.14 -6.16
N PHE A 118 -8.33 9.05 -6.48
CA PHE A 118 -7.27 9.45 -5.57
C PHE A 118 -7.37 10.94 -5.21
N LEU A 119 -7.55 11.82 -6.21
CA LEU A 119 -7.68 13.25 -5.98
C LEU A 119 -8.87 13.59 -5.08
N GLN A 120 -10.00 12.88 -5.27
CA GLN A 120 -11.19 13.05 -4.42
C GLN A 120 -10.92 12.62 -2.98
N GLU A 121 -10.40 11.40 -2.78
CA GLU A 121 -10.06 10.88 -1.46
C GLU A 121 -9.01 11.77 -0.75
N TRP A 122 -8.04 12.30 -1.50
CA TRP A 122 -7.03 13.21 -0.99
C TRP A 122 -7.61 14.55 -0.52
N VAL A 123 -8.44 15.21 -1.33
CA VAL A 123 -9.13 16.45 -0.93
C VAL A 123 -10.00 16.24 0.32
N MET A 124 -10.67 15.08 0.42
CA MET A 124 -11.45 14.73 1.60
C MET A 124 -10.57 14.63 2.86
N MET A 125 -9.43 13.93 2.78
CA MET A 125 -8.47 13.82 3.89
C MET A 125 -7.93 15.20 4.30
N LEU A 126 -7.53 16.03 3.33
CA LEU A 126 -7.06 17.40 3.60
C LEU A 126 -8.11 18.25 4.31
N THR A 127 -9.37 18.14 3.89
CA THR A 127 -10.49 18.84 4.52
C THR A 127 -10.71 18.38 5.96
N GLN A 128 -10.56 17.08 6.24
CA GLN A 128 -10.65 16.52 7.59
C GLN A 128 -9.52 17.04 8.48
N MET A 129 -8.27 17.02 8.00
CA MET A 129 -7.11 17.55 8.72
C MET A 129 -7.26 19.06 9.00
N TRP A 130 -7.72 19.85 8.03
CA TRP A 130 -7.93 21.28 8.23
C TRP A 130 -9.00 21.59 9.28
N LYS A 131 -10.09 20.81 9.32
CA LYS A 131 -11.14 20.93 10.35
C LYS A 131 -10.61 20.58 11.74
N SER A 132 -9.74 19.57 11.84
CA SER A 132 -9.04 19.17 13.07
C SER A 132 -8.17 20.32 13.60
N LEU A 133 -7.36 20.93 12.74
CA LEU A 133 -6.47 22.03 13.11
C LEU A 133 -7.20 23.32 13.50
N SER A 134 -8.34 23.59 12.88
CA SER A 134 -9.13 24.82 13.12
C SER A 134 -9.92 24.81 14.43
N GLY A 135 -9.78 23.78 15.28
CA GLY A 135 -10.49 23.66 16.56
C GLY A 135 -12.01 23.56 16.43
N ARG A 136 -12.53 23.28 15.21
CA ARG A 136 -13.97 23.17 14.95
C ARG A 136 -14.52 21.77 15.23
N ASN A 137 -13.65 20.79 15.45
CA ASN A 137 -13.98 19.42 15.88
C ASN A 137 -12.80 18.87 16.70
N ASP A 138 -13.07 18.23 17.84
CA ASP A 138 -12.09 17.60 18.76
C ASP A 138 -11.32 16.39 18.19
N VAL A 139 -11.43 16.11 16.89
CA VAL A 139 -10.81 14.93 16.27
C VAL A 139 -9.39 15.29 15.84
N LYS A 140 -8.38 15.00 16.67
CA LYS A 140 -6.98 15.00 16.22
C LYS A 140 -6.77 13.84 15.25
N VAL A 141 -6.33 14.16 14.02
CA VAL A 141 -5.91 13.14 13.05
C VAL A 141 -4.41 12.88 13.26
N ASP A 142 -4.09 12.08 14.28
CA ASP A 142 -2.74 11.58 14.53
C ASP A 142 -2.70 10.11 14.09
N LEU A 143 -2.73 9.93 12.76
CA LEU A 143 -2.63 8.61 12.15
C LEU A 143 -1.15 8.27 11.92
N ASN A 144 -0.80 7.01 12.13
CA ASN A 144 0.51 6.44 11.86
C ASN A 144 0.38 5.15 11.04
N LEU A 145 1.51 4.53 10.69
CA LEU A 145 1.53 3.31 9.88
C LEU A 145 0.71 2.15 10.48
N GLU A 146 0.68 2.00 11.81
CA GLU A 146 -0.04 0.92 12.51
C GLU A 146 -1.55 1.02 12.34
N ASP A 147 -2.09 2.23 12.12
CA ASP A 147 -3.52 2.44 11.87
C ASP A 147 -3.97 1.83 10.54
N PHE A 148 -3.01 1.50 9.66
CA PHE A 148 -3.23 0.86 8.37
C PHE A 148 -2.81 -0.61 8.36
N MET A 149 -2.40 -1.17 9.50
CA MET A 149 -2.05 -2.60 9.56
C MET A 149 -3.31 -3.47 9.62
N VAL A 150 -3.28 -4.59 8.90
CA VAL A 150 -4.36 -5.57 8.90
C VAL A 150 -4.19 -6.47 10.13
N ARG A 151 -5.25 -6.60 10.93
CA ARG A 151 -5.24 -7.46 12.11
C ARG A 151 -4.95 -8.91 11.73
N GLU A 152 -3.87 -9.45 12.27
CA GLU A 152 -3.55 -10.87 12.17
C GLU A 152 -4.49 -11.64 13.10
N LYS A 153 -5.27 -12.57 12.55
CA LYS A 153 -6.04 -13.51 13.36
C LYS A 153 -5.14 -14.69 13.68
N GLU A 154 -5.07 -15.07 14.95
CA GLU A 154 -4.49 -16.36 15.32
C GLU A 154 -5.31 -17.45 14.64
N VAL A 155 -4.64 -18.26 13.83
CA VAL A 155 -5.25 -19.46 13.27
C VAL A 155 -5.24 -20.51 14.37
N ALA A 156 -6.37 -20.65 15.06
CA ALA A 156 -6.59 -21.79 15.94
C ALA A 156 -6.62 -23.05 15.06
N TRP A 157 -5.56 -23.85 15.11
CA TRP A 157 -5.52 -25.12 14.39
C TRP A 157 -6.47 -26.09 15.07
N PRO A 158 -7.47 -26.65 14.36
CA PRO A 158 -8.49 -27.50 14.96
C PRO A 158 -7.97 -28.88 15.42
N PHE A 159 -6.66 -29.11 15.37
CA PHE A 159 -6.02 -30.41 15.62
C PHE A 159 -5.31 -30.52 16.99
N GLU A 160 -5.36 -29.48 17.84
CA GLU A 160 -4.61 -29.48 19.11
C GLU A 160 -5.27 -30.24 20.28
N GLU A 161 -6.45 -30.85 20.11
CA GLU A 161 -7.07 -31.66 21.16
C GLU A 161 -7.41 -33.08 20.70
N VAL A 162 -6.41 -33.87 20.31
CA VAL A 162 -6.50 -35.34 20.47
C VAL A 162 -5.82 -35.67 21.79
N LYS A 163 -6.59 -35.56 22.88
CA LYS A 163 -6.21 -36.23 24.13
C LYS A 163 -6.22 -37.74 23.84
N MET A 164 -5.05 -38.35 23.80
CA MET A 164 -4.94 -39.80 23.83
C MET A 164 -5.16 -40.24 25.27
N ASP A 165 -6.37 -40.73 25.55
CA ASP A 165 -6.68 -41.51 26.75
C ASP A 165 -6.15 -42.94 26.62
#